data_AF-A0A4C1Z268-F1
#
_entry.id   AF-A0A4C1Z268-F1
#
_cell.length_a   1.000
_cell.length_b   1.000
_cell.length_c   1.000
_cell.angle_alpha   90.00
_cell.angle_beta   90.00
_cell.angle_gamma   90.00
#
_symmetry.space_group_name_H-M   'P 1'
#
loop_
_entity.id
_entity.type
_entity.pdbx_description
1 polymer ?
#
loop_
_entity_poly.entity_id
_entity_poly.type
_entity_poly.pdbx_seq_one_letter_code
_entity_poly.pdbx_strand_id
1 'polypeptide(L)'
;MLCEDILNRMRNENQDMTLAYNDDIYNDGLIIIEDKIHEISDKSLTDFGLPAAKEIILDPLEVALRKPYNLNDLNEYITENEPRLVNDQVTTYNCVMKSVSFNEGKFSFGCSGGTGKTFITNLILAKVRSLGKLALAVASSGIAATLLAGGRTAHSTFKLPLTVSLEKIACALYAKWTFGKSFTRRQSNNLGRMYHDT
;
A
#
# COMPACT_ATOMS: atom_id res chain seq x y z
N MET A 1 13.68 -29.07 6.44
CA MET A 1 12.21 -29.32 6.46
C MET A 1 11.56 -28.06 5.95
N LEU A 2 10.50 -28.15 5.15
CA LEU A 2 9.90 -27.03 4.39
C LEU A 2 9.85 -25.66 5.13
N CYS A 3 9.48 -25.63 6.41
CA CYS A 3 9.45 -24.40 7.21
C CYS A 3 10.83 -23.80 7.50
N GLU A 4 11.88 -24.62 7.58
CA GLU A 4 13.28 -24.18 7.68
C GLU A 4 13.74 -23.52 6.37
N ASP A 5 13.29 -24.03 5.22
CA ASP A 5 13.59 -23.43 3.91
C ASP A 5 12.85 -22.10 3.74
N ILE A 6 11.58 -22.02 4.18
CA ILE A 6 10.80 -20.77 4.24
C ILE A 6 11.45 -19.77 5.17
N LEU A 7 11.84 -20.19 6.39
CA LEU A 7 12.53 -19.34 7.35
C LEU A 7 13.85 -18.81 6.79
N ASN A 8 14.70 -19.67 6.21
CA ASN A 8 15.97 -19.24 5.64
C ASN A 8 15.79 -18.34 4.42
N ARG A 9 14.77 -18.59 3.60
CA ARG A 9 14.38 -17.67 2.52
C ARG A 9 13.95 -16.31 3.08
N MET A 10 13.07 -16.28 4.09
CA MET A 10 12.62 -15.04 4.73
C MET A 10 13.77 -14.28 5.40
N ARG A 11 14.70 -14.96 6.07
CA ARG A 11 15.91 -14.36 6.65
C ARG A 11 16.77 -13.69 5.58
N ASN A 12 16.99 -14.39 4.46
CA ASN A 12 17.78 -13.87 3.35
C ASN A 12 17.08 -12.72 2.61
N GLU A 13 15.76 -12.80 2.42
CA GLU A 13 14.95 -11.76 1.76
C GLU A 13 14.84 -10.49 2.61
N ASN A 14 14.75 -10.62 3.93
CA ASN A 14 14.61 -9.48 4.85
C ASN A 14 15.94 -9.00 5.46
N GLN A 15 17.07 -9.66 5.16
CA GLN A 15 18.37 -9.46 5.81
C GLN A 15 18.32 -9.50 7.35
N ASP A 16 17.33 -10.22 7.90
CA ASP A 16 17.13 -10.37 9.34
C ASP A 16 17.47 -11.81 9.74
N MET A 17 18.70 -12.01 10.18
CA MET A 17 19.19 -13.30 10.69
C MET A 17 18.61 -13.66 12.06
N THR A 18 17.97 -12.70 12.75
CA THR A 18 17.41 -12.89 14.09
C THR A 18 15.96 -13.37 14.06
N LEU A 19 15.32 -13.34 12.88
CA LEU A 19 13.97 -13.85 12.68
C LEU A 19 13.86 -15.28 13.21
N ALA A 20 13.00 -15.47 14.20
CA ALA A 20 12.66 -16.76 14.77
C ALA A 20 11.42 -17.34 14.06
N TYR A 21 11.16 -18.62 14.31
CA TYR A 21 9.89 -19.23 13.91
C TYR A 21 8.72 -18.46 14.49
N ASN A 22 7.72 -18.16 13.65
CA ASN A 22 6.48 -17.50 14.02
C ASN A 22 5.30 -18.18 13.32
N ASP A 23 4.08 -17.88 13.77
CA ASP A 23 2.86 -18.49 13.24
C ASP A 23 2.69 -18.27 11.72
N ASP A 24 3.22 -17.16 11.19
CA ASP A 24 3.18 -16.84 9.75
C ASP A 24 4.02 -17.83 8.92
N ILE A 25 5.23 -18.20 9.37
CA ILE A 25 6.08 -19.18 8.69
C ILE A 25 5.43 -20.57 8.68
N TYR A 26 4.75 -20.94 9.77
CA TYR A 26 4.00 -22.20 9.83
C TYR A 26 2.80 -22.16 8.89
N ASN A 27 2.09 -21.05 8.84
CA ASN A 27 0.96 -20.84 7.95
C ASN A 27 1.38 -20.88 6.47
N ASP A 28 2.50 -20.26 6.11
CA ASP A 28 3.07 -20.35 4.75
C ASP A 28 3.44 -21.78 4.39
N GLY A 29 3.96 -22.55 5.35
CA GLY A 29 4.20 -23.99 5.19
C GLY A 29 2.91 -24.75 4.91
N LEU A 30 1.82 -24.45 5.63
CA LEU A 30 0.51 -25.05 5.42
C LEU A 30 -0.05 -24.72 4.03
N ILE A 31 0.08 -23.46 3.57
CA ILE A 31 -0.35 -23.05 2.22
C ILE A 31 0.36 -23.88 1.14
N ILE A 32 1.69 -24.02 1.23
CA ILE A 32 2.46 -24.78 0.24
C ILE A 32 2.08 -26.28 0.26
N ILE A 33 1.80 -26.82 1.44
CA ILE A 33 1.33 -28.21 1.56
C ILE A 33 -0.07 -28.33 0.97
N GLU A 34 -0.96 -27.38 1.24
CA GLU A 34 -2.32 -27.37 0.71
C GLU A 34 -2.35 -27.31 -0.81
N ASP A 35 -1.55 -26.43 -1.43
CA ASP A 35 -1.40 -26.36 -2.89
C ASP A 35 -0.99 -27.71 -3.49
N LYS A 36 0.01 -28.37 -2.87
CA LYS A 36 0.47 -29.69 -3.31
C LYS A 36 -0.56 -30.79 -3.11
N ILE A 37 -1.35 -30.73 -2.03
CA ILE A 37 -2.44 -31.68 -1.81
C ILE A 37 -3.48 -31.51 -2.92
N HIS A 38 -3.85 -30.27 -3.26
CA HIS A 38 -4.79 -29.96 -4.34
C HIS A 38 -4.27 -30.39 -5.72
N GLU A 39 -2.95 -30.34 -5.96
CA GLU A 39 -2.35 -30.84 -7.20
C GLU A 39 -2.47 -32.37 -7.36
N ILE A 40 -2.51 -33.10 -6.24
CA ILE A 40 -2.44 -34.58 -6.22
C ILE A 40 -3.81 -35.20 -5.88
N SER A 41 -4.70 -34.46 -5.24
CA SER A 41 -6.02 -34.91 -4.77
C SER A 41 -6.98 -33.76 -4.49
N ASP A 42 -8.28 -33.98 -4.65
CA ASP A 42 -9.31 -33.00 -4.23
C ASP A 42 -9.57 -33.00 -2.71
N LYS A 43 -8.54 -33.26 -1.90
CA LYS A 43 -8.62 -33.30 -0.44
C LYS A 43 -8.07 -32.01 0.16
N SER A 44 -8.51 -31.70 1.37
CA SER A 44 -8.04 -30.54 2.14
C SER A 44 -7.01 -30.95 3.19
N LEU A 45 -6.27 -29.98 3.74
CA LEU A 45 -5.39 -30.21 4.89
C LEU A 45 -6.12 -30.90 6.07
N THR A 46 -7.38 -30.54 6.28
CA THR A 46 -8.19 -31.09 7.38
C THR A 46 -8.50 -32.57 7.22
N ASP A 47 -8.52 -33.09 6.00
CA ASP A 47 -8.70 -34.53 5.72
C ASP A 47 -7.48 -35.38 6.15
N PHE A 48 -6.34 -34.73 6.38
CA PHE A 48 -5.11 -35.33 6.90
C PHE A 48 -4.85 -34.98 8.37
N GLY A 49 -5.80 -34.33 9.06
CA GLY A 49 -5.68 -33.94 10.46
C GLY A 49 -4.77 -32.73 10.71
N LEU A 50 -4.46 -31.96 9.65
CA LEU A 50 -3.70 -30.71 9.77
C LEU A 50 -4.64 -29.51 9.94
N PRO A 51 -4.20 -28.45 10.65
CA PRO A 51 -4.94 -27.20 10.71
C PRO A 51 -5.09 -26.59 9.31
N ALA A 52 -6.26 -26.05 9.01
CA ALA A 52 -6.51 -25.34 7.75
C ALA A 52 -5.56 -24.15 7.61
N ALA A 53 -5.02 -23.93 6.41
CA ALA A 53 -4.22 -22.74 6.18
C ALA A 53 -5.10 -21.50 6.32
N LYS A 54 -4.59 -20.51 7.04
CA LYS A 54 -5.22 -19.21 7.13
C LYS A 54 -4.77 -18.43 5.91
N GLU A 55 -5.51 -18.52 4.82
CA GLU A 55 -5.35 -17.57 3.73
C GLU A 55 -5.59 -16.16 4.30
N ILE A 56 -4.52 -15.38 4.42
CA ILE A 56 -4.71 -13.94 4.49
C ILE A 56 -5.23 -13.58 3.10
N ILE A 57 -6.54 -13.36 2.98
CA ILE A 57 -7.16 -12.78 1.78
C ILE A 57 -6.64 -11.35 1.69
N LEU A 58 -5.39 -11.19 1.27
CA LEU A 58 -4.84 -9.92 0.86
C LEU A 58 -5.58 -9.55 -0.43
N ASP A 59 -6.03 -8.30 -0.52
CA ASP A 59 -6.53 -7.76 -1.78
C ASP A 59 -5.48 -8.07 -2.88
N PRO A 60 -5.86 -8.58 -4.07
CA PRO A 60 -4.93 -8.77 -5.19
C PRO A 60 -4.09 -7.52 -5.49
N LEU A 61 -4.63 -6.33 -5.18
CA LEU A 61 -3.88 -5.08 -5.19
C LEU A 61 -2.81 -5.04 -4.10
N GLU A 62 -3.08 -5.45 -2.86
CA GLU A 62 -2.08 -5.57 -1.81
C GLU A 62 -0.99 -6.60 -2.13
N VAL A 63 -1.35 -7.76 -2.69
CA VAL A 63 -0.36 -8.77 -3.13
C VAL A 63 0.54 -8.20 -4.23
N ALA A 64 -0.04 -7.53 -5.23
CA ALA A 64 0.71 -6.93 -6.34
C ALA A 64 1.55 -5.70 -5.93
N LEU A 65 1.27 -5.10 -4.78
CA LEU A 65 1.94 -3.90 -4.25
C LEU A 65 2.97 -4.20 -3.18
N ARG A 66 2.90 -5.37 -2.54
CA ARG A 66 3.90 -5.87 -1.60
C ARG A 66 5.14 -6.37 -2.36
N LYS A 67 5.80 -5.47 -3.09
CA LYS A 67 7.23 -5.65 -3.32
C LYS A 67 7.91 -5.47 -1.97
N PRO A 68 8.66 -6.46 -1.46
CA PRO A 68 9.47 -6.24 -0.27
C PRO A 68 10.48 -5.14 -0.62
N TYR A 69 10.41 -4.02 0.10
CA TYR A 69 11.44 -3.01 0.05
C TYR A 69 12.54 -3.43 1.02
N ASN A 70 13.80 -3.28 0.63
CA ASN A 70 14.90 -3.45 1.56
C ASN A 70 14.84 -2.33 2.60
N LEU A 71 14.64 -2.70 3.87
CA LEU A 71 14.52 -1.74 4.96
C LEU A 71 15.83 -0.96 5.17
N ASN A 72 16.99 -1.56 4.91
CA ASN A 72 18.28 -0.89 5.00
C ASN A 72 18.39 0.21 3.95
N ASP A 73 18.09 -0.09 2.69
CA ASP A 73 18.11 0.90 1.60
C ASP A 73 17.12 2.05 1.85
N LEU A 74 15.93 1.74 2.40
CA LEU A 74 14.96 2.76 2.78
C LEU A 74 15.48 3.66 3.90
N ASN A 75 16.05 3.08 4.96
CA ASN A 75 16.56 3.82 6.10
C ASN A 75 17.79 4.67 5.74
N GLU A 76 18.67 4.15 4.89
CA GLU A 76 19.79 4.90 4.32
C GLU A 76 19.28 6.09 3.51
N TYR A 77 18.35 5.86 2.56
CA TYR A 77 17.75 6.92 1.78
C TYR A 77 17.08 7.99 2.67
N ILE A 78 16.36 7.59 3.72
CA ILE A 78 15.73 8.53 4.66
C ILE A 78 16.79 9.36 5.39
N THR A 79 17.81 8.71 5.95
CA THR A 79 18.87 9.36 6.74
C THR A 79 19.64 10.38 5.91
N GLU A 80 19.91 10.08 4.64
CA GLU A 80 20.59 10.99 3.71
C GLU A 80 19.72 12.18 3.28
N ASN A 81 18.40 11.98 3.14
CA ASN A 81 17.53 12.94 2.45
C ASN A 81 16.62 13.74 3.38
N GLU A 82 16.29 13.23 4.57
CA GLU A 82 15.51 13.96 5.58
C GLU A 82 16.16 15.29 6.00
N PRO A 83 17.50 15.38 6.20
CA PRO A 83 18.18 16.65 6.52
C PRO A 83 18.21 17.65 5.36
N ARG A 84 17.93 17.23 4.12
CA ARG A 84 18.00 18.08 2.92
C ARG A 84 16.70 18.84 2.65
N LEU A 85 15.66 18.61 3.45
CA LEU A 85 14.38 19.30 3.34
C LEU A 85 14.55 20.78 3.69
N VAL A 86 14.00 21.65 2.85
CA VAL A 86 13.85 23.08 3.18
C VAL A 86 12.64 23.31 4.10
N ASN A 87 12.59 24.43 4.83
CA ASN A 87 11.57 24.70 5.86
C ASN A 87 10.11 24.40 5.43
N ASP A 88 9.72 24.80 4.22
CA ASP A 88 8.36 24.57 3.71
C ASP A 88 8.07 23.07 3.50
N GLN A 89 9.08 22.33 3.02
CA GLN A 89 9.01 20.89 2.85
C GLN A 89 8.99 20.17 4.20
N VAL A 90 9.79 20.62 5.18
CA VAL A 90 9.77 20.07 6.56
C VAL A 90 8.38 20.19 7.17
N THR A 91 7.75 21.35 7.03
CA THR A 91 6.40 21.60 7.54
C THR A 91 5.38 20.64 6.90
N THR A 92 5.47 20.49 5.57
CA THR A 92 4.61 19.56 4.82
C THR A 92 4.84 18.11 5.22
N TYR A 93 6.10 17.69 5.30
CA TYR A 93 6.49 16.33 5.67
C TYR A 93 5.97 15.98 7.07
N ASN A 94 6.21 16.82 8.06
CA ASN A 94 5.74 16.61 9.43
C ASN A 94 4.21 16.53 9.51
N CYS A 95 3.51 17.38 8.75
CA CYS A 95 2.05 17.36 8.70
C CYS A 95 1.52 16.02 8.13
N VAL A 96 2.11 15.54 7.03
CA VAL A 96 1.76 14.24 6.44
C VAL A 96 2.08 13.10 7.41
N MET A 97 3.27 13.08 8.00
CA MET A 97 3.68 12.02 8.91
C MET A 97 2.82 11.97 10.17
N LYS A 98 2.39 13.12 10.67
CA LYS A 98 1.40 13.23 11.74
C LYS A 98 0.06 12.62 11.31
N SER A 99 -0.46 13.02 10.16
CA SER A 99 -1.71 12.49 9.61
C SER A 99 -1.69 10.96 9.43
N VAL A 100 -0.57 10.40 8.94
CA VAL A 100 -0.35 8.96 8.81
C VAL A 100 -0.28 8.24 10.16
N SER A 101 0.18 8.92 11.21
CA SER A 101 0.27 8.36 12.56
C SER A 101 -1.09 8.37 13.27
N PHE A 102 -1.87 9.43 13.09
CA PHE A 102 -3.21 9.58 13.67
C PHE A 102 -4.34 9.03 12.80
N ASN A 103 -4.01 8.48 11.62
CA ASN A 103 -4.97 7.94 10.65
C ASN A 103 -6.06 8.96 10.27
N GLU A 104 -5.68 10.24 10.14
CA GLU A 104 -6.60 11.37 9.87
C GLU A 104 -7.17 11.35 8.44
N GLY A 105 -6.73 10.39 7.61
CA GLY A 105 -7.26 10.15 6.28
C GLY A 105 -6.52 10.91 5.17
N LYS A 106 -7.26 11.67 4.36
CA LYS A 106 -6.75 12.29 3.12
C LYS A 106 -6.01 13.60 3.41
N PHE A 107 -4.82 13.75 2.81
CA PHE A 107 -4.05 14.97 2.85
C PHE A 107 -3.67 15.45 1.43
N SER A 108 -3.64 16.76 1.22
CA SER A 108 -3.23 17.39 -0.04
C SER A 108 -2.24 18.51 0.27
N PHE A 109 -1.10 18.52 -0.41
CA PHE A 109 -0.12 19.60 -0.32
C PHE A 109 0.30 20.06 -1.71
N GLY A 110 0.53 21.37 -1.85
CA GLY A 110 0.96 21.97 -3.11
C GLY A 110 2.30 22.69 -2.94
N CYS A 111 3.40 22.14 -3.47
CA CYS A 111 4.69 22.85 -3.48
C CYS A 111 4.92 23.52 -4.83
N SER A 112 4.52 24.77 -5.08
CA SER A 112 4.75 25.59 -6.31
C SER A 112 5.24 24.86 -7.58
N GLY A 113 6.11 25.40 -8.43
CA GLY A 113 6.70 24.68 -9.57
C GLY A 113 8.20 24.49 -9.31
N GLY A 114 8.77 23.33 -9.59
CA GLY A 114 10.22 23.11 -9.44
C GLY A 114 10.77 22.95 -8.01
N THR A 115 9.93 23.01 -6.98
CA THR A 115 10.34 22.96 -5.55
C THR A 115 10.45 21.54 -4.98
N GLY A 116 10.79 20.55 -5.80
CA GLY A 116 11.08 19.20 -5.31
C GLY A 116 9.87 18.42 -4.78
N LYS A 117 8.65 18.62 -5.32
CA LYS A 117 7.46 17.81 -4.98
C LYS A 117 7.74 16.31 -5.04
N THR A 118 8.40 15.87 -6.11
CA THR A 118 8.78 14.47 -6.29
C THR A 118 9.69 13.98 -5.17
N PHE A 119 10.67 14.80 -4.78
CA PHE A 119 11.63 14.48 -3.73
C PHE A 119 10.92 14.26 -2.39
N ILE A 120 10.09 15.21 -1.96
CA ILE A 120 9.34 15.06 -0.70
C ILE A 120 8.35 13.89 -0.76
N THR A 121 7.67 13.66 -1.90
CA THR A 121 6.77 12.50 -2.05
C THR A 121 7.53 11.19 -1.93
N ASN A 122 8.71 11.05 -2.54
CA ASN A 122 9.54 9.85 -2.42
C ASN A 122 10.06 9.65 -0.99
N LEU A 123 10.43 10.71 -0.30
CA LEU A 123 10.85 10.64 1.10
C LEU A 123 9.70 10.18 2.02
N ILE A 124 8.50 10.72 1.83
CA ILE A 124 7.30 10.27 2.57
C ILE A 124 7.03 8.79 2.28
N LEU A 125 7.06 8.37 1.01
CA LEU A 125 6.86 6.97 0.64
C LEU A 125 7.88 6.06 1.34
N ALA A 126 9.16 6.44 1.32
CA ALA A 126 10.23 5.69 1.98
C ALA A 126 9.98 5.60 3.50
N LYS A 127 9.66 6.72 4.15
CA LYS A 127 9.39 6.76 5.59
C LYS A 127 8.22 5.86 5.97
N VAL A 128 7.09 5.96 5.27
CA VAL A 128 5.90 5.13 5.56
C VAL A 128 6.21 3.65 5.36
N ARG A 129 6.94 3.28 4.31
CA ARG A 129 7.35 1.89 4.04
C ARG A 129 8.34 1.37 5.09
N SER A 130 9.27 2.20 5.56
CA SER A 130 10.22 1.82 6.63
C SER A 130 9.52 1.51 7.96
N LEU A 131 8.33 2.07 8.18
CA LEU A 131 7.48 1.79 9.35
C LEU A 131 6.62 0.52 9.16
N GLY A 132 6.86 -0.26 8.10
CA GLY A 132 6.08 -1.46 7.77
C GLY A 132 4.66 -1.18 7.26
N LYS A 133 4.32 0.08 6.97
CA LYS A 133 2.99 0.46 6.45
C LYS A 133 2.94 0.37 4.93
N LEU A 134 1.78 0.01 4.38
CA LEU A 134 1.56 -0.02 2.93
C LEU A 134 1.47 1.41 2.37
N ALA A 135 2.38 1.77 1.46
CA ALA A 135 2.36 3.06 0.78
C ALA A 135 2.41 2.89 -0.75
N LEU A 136 1.35 3.35 -1.42
CA LEU A 136 1.17 3.25 -2.86
C LEU A 136 1.41 4.59 -3.56
N ALA A 137 2.33 4.59 -4.52
CA ALA A 137 2.61 5.74 -5.37
C ALA A 137 1.80 5.67 -6.67
N VAL A 138 0.81 6.56 -6.83
CA VAL A 138 -0.02 6.63 -8.04
C VAL A 138 0.11 8.01 -8.69
N ALA A 139 0.40 8.04 -9.98
CA ALA A 139 0.45 9.25 -10.78
C ALA A 139 -0.54 9.22 -11.95
N SER A 140 -0.95 10.38 -12.46
CA SER A 140 -1.83 10.47 -13.64
C SER A 140 -1.10 10.19 -14.97
N SER A 141 0.18 10.54 -15.05
CA SER A 141 1.04 10.36 -16.24
C SER A 141 2.10 9.29 -16.00
N GLY A 142 2.49 8.58 -17.07
CA GLY A 142 3.60 7.63 -17.03
C GLY A 142 4.91 8.29 -16.60
N ILE A 143 5.21 9.50 -17.09
CA ILE A 143 6.44 10.23 -16.74
C ILE A 143 6.48 10.54 -15.24
N ALA A 144 5.35 10.98 -14.68
CA ALA A 144 5.23 11.25 -13.26
C ALA A 144 5.30 9.96 -12.42
N ALA A 145 4.76 8.84 -12.93
CA ALA A 145 4.87 7.54 -12.26
C ALA A 145 6.33 7.07 -12.18
N THR A 146 7.10 7.22 -13.25
CA THR A 146 8.54 6.85 -13.28
C THR A 146 9.38 7.63 -12.27
N LEU A 147 8.99 8.87 -11.97
CA LEU A 147 9.68 9.71 -10.98
C LEU A 147 9.39 9.31 -9.53
N LEU A 148 8.34 8.51 -9.30
CA LEU A 148 7.97 8.06 -7.96
C LEU A 148 8.54 6.66 -7.68
N ALA A 149 9.05 6.45 -6.47
CA ALA A 149 9.58 5.15 -6.05
C ALA A 149 8.48 4.07 -6.03
N GLY A 150 8.55 3.13 -6.97
CA GLY A 150 7.52 2.12 -7.18
C GLY A 150 6.23 2.69 -7.79
N GLY A 151 6.31 3.86 -8.44
CA GLY A 151 5.18 4.57 -9.01
C GLY A 151 4.50 3.81 -10.14
N ARG A 152 3.16 3.91 -10.17
CA ARG A 152 2.32 3.38 -11.23
C ARG A 152 1.35 4.45 -11.72
N THR A 153 0.86 4.30 -12.95
CA THR A 153 -0.21 5.19 -13.41
C THR A 153 -1.53 4.80 -12.76
N ALA A 154 -2.41 5.77 -12.50
CA ALA A 154 -3.76 5.53 -11.98
C ALA A 154 -4.52 4.54 -12.87
N HIS A 155 -4.33 4.66 -14.18
CA HIS A 155 -4.88 3.74 -15.17
C HIS A 155 -4.45 2.27 -14.91
N SER A 156 -3.15 2.03 -14.76
CA SER A 156 -2.62 0.67 -14.48
C SER A 156 -2.97 0.16 -13.08
N THR A 157 -3.09 1.06 -12.10
CA THR A 157 -3.31 0.70 -10.69
C THR A 157 -4.76 0.31 -10.44
N PHE A 158 -5.71 1.10 -10.97
CA PHE A 158 -7.14 0.92 -10.73
C PHE A 158 -7.86 0.22 -11.88
N LYS A 159 -7.11 -0.25 -12.90
CA LYS A 159 -7.64 -0.91 -14.10
C LYS A 159 -8.80 -0.11 -14.74
N LEU A 160 -8.64 1.21 -14.83
CA LEU A 160 -9.68 2.09 -15.38
C LEU A 160 -9.94 1.74 -16.85
N PRO A 161 -11.19 1.57 -17.31
CA PRO A 161 -11.46 1.26 -18.70
C PRO A 161 -11.06 2.44 -19.62
N LEU A 162 -10.25 2.16 -20.65
CA LEU A 162 -9.91 3.11 -21.72
C LEU A 162 -11.08 3.26 -22.70
N THR A 163 -12.16 3.92 -22.30
CA THR A 163 -13.17 4.35 -23.29
C THR A 163 -12.70 5.65 -23.95
N VAL A 164 -12.37 5.53 -25.23
CA VAL A 164 -11.85 6.58 -26.11
C VAL A 164 -12.91 7.66 -26.31
N SER A 165 -12.96 8.65 -25.41
CA SER A 165 -13.60 9.95 -25.63
C SER A 165 -12.76 11.03 -24.94
N LEU A 166 -11.55 11.19 -25.46
CA LEU A 166 -10.46 11.99 -24.88
C LEU A 166 -10.79 13.48 -24.69
N GLU A 167 -11.83 14.03 -25.33
CA GLU A 167 -12.18 15.45 -25.17
C GLU A 167 -13.20 15.74 -24.04
N LYS A 168 -14.12 14.81 -23.72
CA LYS A 168 -15.16 15.08 -22.70
C LYS A 168 -14.76 14.59 -21.30
N ILE A 169 -14.02 13.49 -21.20
CA ILE A 169 -13.64 12.91 -19.91
C ILE A 169 -12.46 13.66 -19.28
N ALA A 170 -11.53 14.21 -20.08
CA ALA A 170 -10.41 14.98 -19.56
C ALA A 170 -10.89 16.21 -18.75
N CYS A 171 -11.77 17.04 -19.32
CA CYS A 171 -12.31 18.20 -18.59
C CYS A 171 -13.17 17.81 -17.38
N ALA A 172 -13.98 16.75 -17.49
CA ALA A 172 -14.83 16.31 -16.38
C ALA A 172 -14.03 15.72 -15.22
N LEU A 173 -12.93 15.01 -15.48
CA LEU A 173 -12.06 14.47 -14.44
C LEU A 173 -11.19 15.57 -13.82
N TYR A 174 -10.62 16.50 -14.61
CA TYR A 174 -9.88 17.63 -14.06
C TYR A 174 -10.76 18.49 -13.13
N ALA A 175 -12.05 18.69 -13.47
CA ALA A 175 -13.01 19.40 -12.62
C ALA A 175 -13.45 18.59 -11.38
N LYS A 176 -13.40 17.25 -11.42
CA LYS A 176 -13.77 16.38 -10.28
C LYS A 176 -12.63 16.19 -9.28
N TRP A 177 -11.38 16.24 -9.72
CA TRP A 177 -10.22 16.16 -8.83
C TRP A 177 -9.90 17.50 -8.15
N THR A 178 -10.41 18.62 -8.67
CA THR A 178 -10.40 19.92 -7.97
C THR A 178 -11.58 20.15 -7.03
N PHE A 179 -12.54 19.23 -6.88
CA PHE A 179 -13.54 19.32 -5.81
C PHE A 179 -13.87 17.94 -5.24
N GLY A 180 -13.41 17.71 -4.01
CA GLY A 180 -13.63 16.47 -3.28
C GLY A 180 -15.12 16.14 -3.13
N LYS A 181 -15.48 14.89 -3.41
CA LYS A 181 -16.62 14.22 -2.79
C LYS A 181 -16.22 12.83 -2.33
N SER A 182 -16.54 12.58 -1.07
CA SER A 182 -16.27 11.42 -0.24
C SER A 182 -16.92 10.14 -0.77
N PHE A 183 -16.31 8.99 -0.50
CA PHE A 183 -17.00 7.70 -0.53
C PHE A 183 -16.79 7.01 0.82
N THR A 184 -17.76 7.14 1.71
CA THR A 184 -17.87 6.32 2.93
C THR A 184 -18.90 5.22 2.66
N ARG A 185 -18.51 3.97 2.87
CA ARG A 185 -19.44 2.83 2.88
C ARG A 185 -20.25 2.91 4.16
N ARG A 186 -21.52 3.30 4.03
CA ARG A 186 -22.52 3.31 5.12
C ARG A 186 -22.92 1.86 5.37
N GLN A 187 -22.67 1.32 6.56
CA GLN A 187 -23.44 0.19 7.07
C GLN A 187 -24.79 0.75 7.52
N SER A 188 -25.84 0.26 6.91
CA SER A 188 -27.23 0.54 7.26
C SER A 188 -27.54 -0.07 8.62
N ASN A 189 -28.11 0.68 9.54
CA ASN A 189 -29.12 0.19 10.49
C ASN A 189 -29.95 1.37 11.05
N ASN A 190 -31.10 1.55 10.42
CA ASN A 190 -32.44 1.77 10.97
C ASN A 190 -32.76 2.80 12.09
N LEU A 191 -33.83 3.54 11.76
CA LEU A 191 -34.94 4.05 12.58
C LEU A 191 -34.77 5.37 13.39
N GLY A 192 -35.40 6.43 12.85
CA GLY A 192 -36.46 7.13 13.60
C GLY A 192 -36.33 8.63 13.87
N ARG A 193 -37.25 9.39 13.24
CA ARG A 193 -37.87 10.69 13.65
C ARG A 193 -36.97 11.94 13.64
N MET A 194 -37.17 12.89 12.71
CA MET A 194 -38.21 13.93 12.68
C MET A 194 -38.31 14.74 13.98
N TYR A 195 -37.62 15.89 14.01
CA TYR A 195 -38.18 17.15 14.53
C TYR A 195 -37.61 18.32 13.69
N HIS A 196 -38.52 19.01 13.01
CA HIS A 196 -38.39 20.42 12.67
C HIS A 196 -38.45 21.20 13.99
N ASP A 197 -37.72 22.30 14.09
CA ASP A 197 -38.25 23.51 14.70
C ASP A 197 -37.53 24.74 14.13
N THR A 198 -38.31 25.80 14.03
CA THR A 198 -37.86 27.17 13.80
C THR A 198 -37.51 27.78 15.15
#